data_AF-A0A955NNG9-F1
#
_entry.id   AF-A0A955NNG9-F1
#
_cell.length_a   1.000
_cell.length_b   1.000
_cell.length_c   1.000
_cell.angle_alpha   90.00
_cell.angle_beta   90.00
_cell.angle_gamma   90.00
#
_symmetry.space_group_name_H-M   'P 1'
#
loop_
_entity.id
_entity.type
_entity.pdbx_description
1 polymer ?
#
loop_
_entity_poly.entity_id
_entity_poly.type
_entity_poly.pdbx_seq_one_letter_code
_entity_poly.pdbx_strand_id
1 'polypeptide(L)'
;MLDRQSQRSLRTGWTAFLVLLFLSPALAVDKSGVKPTSISLPSGPGSIEGLGSDFEPHLNTGTSSYNVPISLPAGTAGHSPSLSLNYEGGFGNSSMGIAWSFSNSTIRRQCEKGIPRYEPNGADDDFDGLTDETDEQDRFLDPSGEELVLMDNGIYYPENQEQFIRWRHITTDGNDYWEGH
;
A
#
# COMPACT_ATOMS: atom_id res chain seq x y z
N MET A 1 -48.95 39.01 -52.02
CA MET A 1 -49.93 38.13 -51.35
C MET A 1 -49.20 36.82 -51.08
N LEU A 2 -48.46 36.75 -49.96
CA LEU A 2 -47.57 35.62 -49.67
C LEU A 2 -48.39 34.46 -49.10
N ASP A 3 -48.23 33.32 -49.75
CA ASP A 3 -48.96 32.09 -49.53
C ASP A 3 -48.81 31.59 -48.09
N ARG A 4 -49.94 31.58 -47.37
CA ARG A 4 -50.07 31.20 -45.96
C ARG A 4 -49.85 29.69 -45.77
N GLN A 5 -49.85 28.89 -46.84
CA GLN A 5 -49.61 27.45 -46.79
C GLN A 5 -48.11 27.10 -46.69
N SER A 6 -47.23 27.84 -47.37
CA SER A 6 -45.78 27.59 -47.35
C SER A 6 -45.15 27.76 -45.96
N GLN A 7 -45.64 28.74 -45.18
CA GLN A 7 -45.17 28.99 -43.81
C GLN A 7 -45.61 27.91 -42.79
N ARG A 8 -46.63 27.10 -43.11
CA ARG A 8 -47.13 26.04 -42.23
C ARG A 8 -46.35 24.73 -42.39
N SER A 9 -45.90 24.38 -43.60
CA SER A 9 -45.12 23.14 -43.78
C SER A 9 -43.69 23.25 -43.20
N LEU A 10 -43.06 24.43 -43.31
CA LEU A 10 -41.74 24.68 -42.72
C LEU A 10 -41.74 24.59 -41.19
N ARG A 11 -42.76 25.16 -40.53
CA ARG A 11 -42.87 25.12 -39.06
C ARG A 11 -43.12 23.71 -38.52
N THR A 12 -43.90 22.92 -39.25
CA THR A 12 -44.24 21.54 -38.85
C THR A 12 -43.07 20.58 -39.06
N GLY A 13 -42.28 20.78 -40.13
CA GLY A 13 -41.05 20.02 -40.38
C GLY A 13 -39.96 20.28 -39.34
N TRP A 14 -39.78 21.54 -38.91
CA TRP A 14 -38.78 21.90 -37.90
C TRP A 14 -39.15 21.39 -36.51
N THR A 15 -40.42 21.41 -36.14
CA THR A 15 -40.89 20.80 -34.88
C THR A 15 -40.75 19.27 -34.89
N ALA A 16 -41.02 18.62 -36.02
CA ALA A 16 -40.83 17.17 -36.14
C ALA A 16 -39.33 16.78 -36.06
N PHE A 17 -38.45 17.59 -36.66
CA PHE A 17 -37.00 17.38 -36.59
C PHE A 17 -36.43 17.58 -35.18
N LEU A 18 -36.91 18.58 -34.44
CA LEU A 18 -36.53 18.80 -33.04
C LEU A 18 -37.02 17.68 -32.11
N VAL A 19 -38.23 17.16 -32.32
CA VAL A 19 -38.76 16.04 -31.51
C VAL A 19 -37.99 14.74 -31.79
N LEU A 20 -37.55 14.50 -33.03
CA LEU A 20 -36.68 13.36 -33.37
C LEU A 20 -35.26 13.49 -32.80
N LEU A 21 -34.74 14.70 -32.62
CA LEU A 21 -33.43 14.93 -31.99
C LEU A 21 -33.44 14.64 -30.48
N PHE A 22 -34.60 14.81 -29.82
CA PHE A 22 -34.77 14.55 -28.38
C PHE A 22 -35.24 13.13 -28.04
N LEU A 23 -35.54 12.30 -29.06
CA LEU A 23 -35.99 10.91 -28.88
C LEU A 23 -34.91 9.88 -29.24
N SER A 24 -33.63 10.22 -29.04
CA SER A 24 -32.56 9.22 -29.05
C SER A 24 -32.55 8.51 -27.69
N PRO A 25 -32.82 7.19 -27.61
CA PRO A 25 -32.54 6.47 -26.38
C PRO A 25 -31.03 6.48 -26.17
N ALA A 26 -30.57 7.23 -25.16
CA ALA A 26 -29.22 7.10 -24.66
C ALA A 26 -29.10 5.68 -24.07
N LEU A 27 -28.55 4.74 -24.84
CA LEU A 27 -28.05 3.49 -24.28
C LEU A 27 -26.85 3.86 -23.42
N ALA A 28 -27.10 4.15 -22.15
CA ALA A 28 -26.06 4.29 -21.16
C ALA A 28 -25.35 2.93 -21.06
N VAL A 29 -24.07 2.91 -21.42
CA VAL A 29 -23.20 1.79 -21.08
C VAL A 29 -23.15 1.76 -19.56
N ASP A 30 -23.76 0.72 -18.99
CA ASP A 30 -23.80 0.48 -17.56
C ASP A 30 -22.38 0.21 -17.06
N LYS A 31 -21.81 1.16 -16.32
CA LYS A 31 -20.49 1.09 -15.67
C LYS A 31 -20.56 0.44 -14.28
N SER A 32 -21.61 -0.34 -13.99
CA SER A 32 -21.72 -1.06 -12.73
C SER A 32 -20.65 -2.15 -12.64
N GLY A 33 -19.69 -1.97 -11.73
CA GLY A 33 -18.56 -2.88 -11.48
C GLY A 33 -18.92 -4.18 -10.76
N VAL A 34 -20.20 -4.56 -10.71
CA VAL A 34 -20.69 -5.75 -9.99
C VAL A 34 -21.66 -6.56 -10.87
N LYS A 35 -21.25 -6.88 -12.10
CA LYS A 35 -21.94 -7.90 -12.92
C LYS A 35 -21.11 -9.18 -12.97
N PRO A 36 -21.71 -10.38 -12.79
CA PRO A 36 -20.94 -11.63 -12.68
C PRO A 36 -20.30 -12.11 -13.97
N THR A 37 -20.55 -11.46 -15.11
CA THR A 37 -20.08 -11.93 -16.43
C THR A 37 -19.86 -10.77 -17.41
N SER A 38 -18.93 -9.86 -17.11
CA SER A 38 -18.28 -9.07 -18.16
C SER A 38 -16.88 -9.63 -18.40
N ILE A 39 -16.80 -10.74 -19.14
CA ILE A 39 -15.54 -11.20 -19.70
C ILE A 39 -15.25 -10.29 -20.90
N SER A 40 -14.56 -9.18 -20.63
CA SER A 40 -13.96 -8.36 -21.68
C SER A 40 -12.68 -9.02 -22.13
N LEU A 41 -12.56 -9.29 -23.44
CA LEU A 41 -11.25 -9.53 -24.04
C LEU A 41 -10.42 -8.26 -23.87
N PRO A 42 -9.13 -8.34 -23.45
CA PRO A 42 -8.26 -7.18 -23.44
C PRO A 42 -8.16 -6.65 -24.87
N SER A 43 -8.77 -5.49 -25.12
CA SER A 43 -8.82 -4.89 -26.44
C SER A 43 -7.69 -3.88 -26.56
N GLY A 44 -6.55 -4.30 -27.08
CA GLY A 44 -5.45 -3.40 -27.44
C GLY A 44 -4.16 -4.15 -27.78
N PRO A 45 -3.34 -3.65 -28.72
CA PRO A 45 -1.97 -4.14 -28.88
C PRO A 45 -1.22 -3.87 -27.58
N GLY A 46 -0.59 -4.91 -27.03
CA GLY A 46 0.08 -4.86 -25.72
C GLY A 46 1.09 -3.71 -25.67
N SER A 47 0.77 -2.67 -24.89
CA SER A 47 1.79 -1.77 -24.40
C SER A 47 2.67 -2.61 -23.47
N ILE A 48 3.94 -2.75 -23.83
CA ILE A 48 4.95 -3.12 -22.84
C ILE A 48 5.03 -1.88 -21.94
N GLU A 49 4.32 -1.89 -20.82
CA GLU A 49 4.52 -0.89 -19.78
C GLU A 49 6.03 -0.87 -19.48
N GLY A 50 6.66 0.29 -19.72
CA GLY A 50 8.08 0.44 -19.48
C GLY A 50 8.37 0.42 -17.98
N LEU A 51 9.61 0.10 -17.61
CA LEU A 51 10.17 0.13 -16.25
C LEU A 51 10.16 1.54 -15.58
N GLY A 52 9.40 2.50 -16.11
CA GLY A 52 9.59 3.93 -15.87
C GLY A 52 8.62 4.60 -14.90
N SER A 53 7.68 3.89 -14.26
CA SER A 53 6.60 4.53 -13.48
C SER A 53 6.95 4.88 -12.02
N ASP A 54 8.02 4.31 -11.45
CA ASP A 54 8.14 4.27 -9.98
C ASP A 54 9.32 5.08 -9.42
N PHE A 55 9.84 6.07 -10.15
CA PHE A 55 10.83 7.00 -9.61
C PHE A 55 10.17 8.08 -8.76
N GLU A 56 10.52 8.14 -7.47
CA GLU A 56 9.97 9.13 -6.53
C GLU A 56 11.10 9.96 -5.89
N PRO A 57 11.13 11.29 -6.08
CA PRO A 57 12.14 12.15 -5.47
C PRO A 57 11.78 12.53 -4.02
N HIS A 58 12.70 12.31 -3.09
CA HIS A 58 12.58 12.76 -1.70
C HIS A 58 13.13 14.19 -1.55
N LEU A 59 12.24 15.18 -1.61
CA LEU A 59 12.63 16.60 -1.61
C LEU A 59 13.31 17.08 -0.32
N ASN A 60 13.03 16.43 0.81
CA ASN A 60 13.60 16.75 2.11
C ASN A 60 15.05 16.27 2.27
N THR A 61 15.39 15.11 1.71
CA THR A 61 16.73 14.50 1.82
C THR A 61 17.58 14.70 0.57
N GLY A 62 16.98 15.09 -0.55
CA GLY A 62 17.63 15.18 -1.86
C GLY A 62 17.95 13.82 -2.48
N THR A 63 17.40 12.74 -1.92
CA THR A 63 17.55 11.38 -2.45
C THR A 63 16.39 11.02 -3.39
N SER A 64 16.43 9.82 -3.95
CA SER A 64 15.32 9.28 -4.75
C SER A 64 15.12 7.82 -4.41
N SER A 65 13.88 7.37 -4.52
CA SER A 65 13.49 5.99 -4.43
C SER A 65 13.00 5.46 -5.78
N TYR A 66 13.18 4.16 -5.99
CA TYR A 66 12.72 3.46 -7.19
C TYR A 66 12.34 2.03 -6.86
N ASN A 67 11.13 1.62 -7.25
CA ASN A 67 10.61 0.28 -6.97
C ASN A 67 10.63 -0.60 -8.24
N VAL A 68 11.04 -1.86 -8.09
CA VAL A 68 10.93 -2.87 -9.14
C VAL A 68 10.09 -4.03 -8.60
N PRO A 69 8.80 -4.12 -8.94
CA PRO A 69 7.95 -5.21 -8.47
C PRO A 69 8.32 -6.53 -9.15
N ILE A 70 8.33 -7.60 -8.37
CA ILE A 70 8.58 -8.95 -8.85
C ILE A 70 7.23 -9.60 -9.15
N SER A 71 6.96 -9.82 -10.43
CA SER A 71 5.73 -10.50 -10.87
C SER A 71 5.75 -11.96 -10.45
N LEU A 72 4.76 -12.36 -9.66
CA LEU A 72 4.57 -13.73 -9.21
C LEU A 72 3.31 -14.33 -9.85
N PRO A 73 3.28 -15.66 -10.07
CA PRO A 73 2.05 -16.34 -10.45
C PRO A 73 0.99 -16.20 -9.33
N ALA A 74 -0.28 -16.28 -9.71
CA ALA A 74 -1.38 -16.27 -8.74
C ALA A 74 -1.20 -17.41 -7.74
N GLY A 75 -1.17 -17.07 -6.46
CA GLY A 75 -1.06 -18.05 -5.38
C GLY A 75 -2.40 -18.74 -5.08
N THR A 76 -2.35 -19.69 -4.15
CA THR A 76 -3.53 -20.45 -3.73
C THR A 76 -4.62 -19.53 -3.19
N ALA A 77 -5.85 -19.69 -3.68
CA ALA A 77 -6.99 -18.84 -3.34
C ALA A 77 -6.75 -17.33 -3.57
N GLY A 78 -5.82 -16.96 -4.45
CA GLY A 78 -5.48 -15.56 -4.74
C GLY A 78 -4.50 -14.93 -3.74
N HIS A 79 -3.94 -15.70 -2.80
CA HIS A 79 -2.92 -15.22 -1.87
C HIS A 79 -1.53 -15.41 -2.45
N SER A 80 -0.91 -14.32 -2.91
CA SER A 80 0.49 -14.24 -3.31
C SER A 80 1.21 -13.16 -2.50
N PRO A 81 2.48 -13.35 -2.11
CA PRO A 81 3.23 -12.29 -1.46
C PRO A 81 3.48 -11.13 -2.45
N SER A 82 3.57 -9.91 -1.91
CA SER A 82 4.06 -8.77 -2.69
C SER A 82 5.58 -8.68 -2.48
N LEU A 83 6.34 -8.84 -3.56
CA LEU A 83 7.80 -8.79 -3.52
C LEU A 83 8.30 -7.70 -4.48
N SER A 84 9.26 -6.90 -4.04
CA SER A 84 9.93 -5.89 -4.85
C SER A 84 11.40 -5.75 -4.46
N LEU A 85 12.17 -5.26 -5.43
CA LEU A 85 13.49 -4.71 -5.20
C LEU A 85 13.35 -3.19 -5.08
N ASN A 86 13.79 -2.62 -3.97
CA ASN A 86 13.66 -1.19 -3.68
C ASN A 86 15.03 -0.53 -3.74
N TYR A 87 15.16 0.52 -4.54
CA TYR A 87 16.29 1.42 -4.52
C TYR A 87 15.94 2.63 -3.66
N GLU A 88 16.87 3.05 -2.81
CA GLU A 88 16.79 4.30 -2.07
C GLU A 88 18.19 4.90 -1.98
N GLY A 89 18.39 6.08 -2.56
CA GLY A 89 19.72 6.69 -2.71
C GLY A 89 20.45 6.99 -1.39
N GLY A 90 19.72 7.07 -0.27
CA GLY A 90 20.29 7.23 1.08
C GLY A 90 20.59 5.90 1.81
N PHE A 91 20.20 4.77 1.23
CA PHE A 91 20.33 3.47 1.88
C PHE A 91 21.74 2.87 1.76
N GLY A 92 22.11 2.07 2.75
CA GLY A 92 23.44 1.46 2.85
C GLY A 92 23.67 0.28 1.90
N ASN A 93 24.63 -0.57 2.26
CA ASN A 93 24.90 -1.80 1.52
C ASN A 93 23.96 -2.94 1.97
N SER A 94 23.51 -3.77 1.03
CA SER A 94 22.72 -4.98 1.32
C SER A 94 23.20 -6.16 0.46
N SER A 95 22.57 -7.32 0.63
CA SER A 95 22.79 -8.48 -0.24
C SER A 95 22.43 -8.24 -1.71
N MET A 96 21.68 -7.16 -2.00
CA MET A 96 21.26 -6.78 -3.36
C MET A 96 22.17 -5.68 -3.94
N GLY A 97 23.15 -5.19 -3.18
CA GLY A 97 24.06 -4.11 -3.55
C GLY A 97 23.83 -2.83 -2.74
N ILE A 98 24.62 -1.80 -3.05
CA ILE A 98 24.52 -0.49 -2.42
C ILE A 98 23.21 0.18 -2.84
N ALA A 99 22.52 0.81 -1.87
CA ALA A 99 21.27 1.53 -2.04
C ALA A 99 20.08 0.66 -2.48
N TRP A 100 20.24 -0.66 -2.55
CA TRP A 100 19.16 -1.61 -2.87
C TRP A 100 18.72 -2.38 -1.63
N SER A 101 17.45 -2.74 -1.55
CA SER A 101 16.86 -3.60 -0.53
C SER A 101 15.76 -4.49 -1.11
N PHE A 102 15.35 -5.51 -0.37
CA PHE A 102 14.29 -6.44 -0.75
C PHE A 102 13.11 -6.25 0.20
N SER A 103 11.88 -6.35 -0.28
CA SER A 103 10.66 -6.02 0.48
C SER A 103 10.24 -7.07 1.52
N ASN A 104 11.16 -7.58 2.33
CA ASN A 104 10.83 -8.54 3.37
C ASN A 104 10.17 -7.87 4.59
N SER A 105 9.12 -8.47 5.11
CA SER A 105 8.52 -8.07 6.38
C SER A 105 9.31 -8.69 7.53
N THR A 106 9.85 -7.85 8.43
CA THR A 106 10.66 -8.31 9.56
C THR A 106 10.38 -7.46 10.80
N ILE A 107 10.42 -8.10 11.97
CA ILE A 107 10.59 -7.39 13.25
C ILE A 107 12.05 -7.51 13.65
N ARG A 108 12.64 -6.40 14.10
CA ARG A 108 14.07 -6.32 14.43
C ARG A 108 14.27 -5.56 15.74
N ARG A 109 15.32 -5.89 16.49
CA ARG A 109 15.73 -5.09 17.65
C ARG A 109 16.30 -3.75 17.16
N GLN A 110 15.92 -2.65 17.79
CA GLN A 110 16.40 -1.31 17.46
C GLN A 110 17.81 -1.11 18.02
N CYS A 111 18.75 -0.72 17.17
CA CYS A 111 20.14 -0.47 17.57
C CYS A 111 20.52 1.03 17.63
N GLU A 112 19.60 1.93 17.27
CA GLU A 112 19.87 3.37 17.23
C GLU A 112 20.02 3.97 18.63
N LYS A 113 19.20 3.50 19.58
CA LYS A 113 19.17 3.99 20.96
C LYS A 113 20.03 3.15 21.92
N GLY A 114 20.91 2.28 21.43
CA GLY A 114 21.72 1.39 22.27
C GLY A 114 21.97 0.02 21.62
N ILE A 115 22.89 -0.75 22.19
CA ILE A 115 23.16 -2.12 21.75
C ILE A 115 22.19 -3.06 22.47
N PRO A 116 21.38 -3.87 21.75
CA PRO A 116 20.46 -4.80 22.40
C PRO A 116 21.20 -5.83 23.26
N ARG A 117 20.72 -6.05 24.49
CA ARG A 117 21.32 -6.99 25.46
C ARG A 117 20.82 -8.42 25.30
N TYR A 118 19.67 -8.64 24.64
CA TYR A 118 19.03 -9.96 24.52
C TYR A 118 18.66 -10.60 25.87
N GLU A 119 18.48 -9.78 26.89
CA GLU A 119 18.00 -10.20 28.20
C GLU A 119 16.47 -10.03 28.28
N PRO A 120 15.79 -10.68 29.24
CA PRO A 120 14.36 -10.41 29.46
C PRO A 120 14.13 -8.93 29.78
N ASN A 121 13.35 -8.25 28.95
CA ASN A 121 12.98 -6.85 29.17
C ASN A 121 12.24 -6.68 30.51
N GLY A 122 12.48 -5.57 31.21
CA GLY A 122 11.74 -5.24 32.43
C GLY A 122 12.44 -5.59 33.73
N ALA A 123 13.74 -5.91 33.69
CA ALA A 123 14.56 -6.02 34.88
C ALA A 123 15.16 -4.65 35.19
N ASP A 124 14.78 -4.08 36.33
CA ASP A 124 15.41 -2.92 36.95
C ASP A 124 16.78 -3.38 37.50
N ASP A 125 17.86 -3.04 36.79
CA ASP A 125 19.21 -3.53 37.10
C ASP A 125 20.00 -2.60 38.03
N ASP A 126 19.59 -1.33 38.11
CA ASP A 126 20.20 -0.28 38.93
C ASP A 126 19.45 -0.04 40.27
N PHE A 127 18.27 -0.64 40.42
CA PHE A 127 17.37 -0.61 41.56
C PHE A 127 16.74 0.76 41.85
N ASP A 128 16.54 1.60 40.83
CA ASP A 128 15.89 2.91 40.97
C ASP A 128 14.35 2.85 40.97
N GLY A 129 13.78 1.69 40.64
CA GLY A 129 12.34 1.42 40.59
C GLY A 129 11.67 1.76 39.26
N LEU A 130 12.45 2.08 38.22
CA LEU A 130 12.02 2.33 36.86
C LEU A 130 12.56 1.23 35.91
N THR A 131 12.13 1.26 34.66
CA THR A 131 12.72 0.42 33.60
C THR A 131 12.70 1.26 32.33
N ASP A 132 13.51 2.31 32.33
CA ASP A 132 13.55 3.31 31.26
C ASP A 132 14.93 3.42 30.61
N GLU A 133 15.92 2.68 31.11
CA GLU A 133 17.26 2.69 30.56
C GLU A 133 17.37 1.78 29.34
N THR A 134 18.33 2.13 28.48
CA THR A 134 18.51 1.48 27.17
C THR A 134 18.96 0.03 27.27
N ASP A 135 19.40 -0.35 28.46
CA ASP A 135 20.12 -1.57 28.76
C ASP A 135 19.31 -2.49 29.70
N GLU A 136 18.17 -1.99 30.18
CA GLU A 136 17.12 -2.74 30.88
C GLU A 136 16.00 -3.20 29.93
N GLN A 137 15.89 -2.55 28.76
CA GLN A 137 14.85 -2.83 27.78
C GLN A 137 15.34 -2.75 26.34
N ASP A 138 15.32 -3.90 25.66
CA ASP A 138 15.48 -3.94 24.22
C ASP A 138 14.20 -3.47 23.52
N ARG A 139 14.35 -2.51 22.62
CA ARG A 139 13.27 -1.99 21.77
C ARG A 139 13.18 -2.76 20.46
N PHE A 140 11.99 -2.80 19.88
CA PHE A 140 11.73 -3.49 18.61
C PHE A 140 11.19 -2.51 17.58
N LEU A 141 11.54 -2.74 16.32
CA LEU A 141 10.98 -2.05 15.16
C LEU A 141 10.10 -3.02 14.39
N ASP A 142 8.98 -2.51 13.91
CA ASP A 142 8.07 -3.24 13.04
C ASP A 142 8.58 -3.27 11.57
N PRO A 143 7.87 -3.96 10.66
CA PRO A 143 8.24 -3.99 9.24
C PRO A 143 8.23 -2.63 8.53
N SER A 144 7.49 -1.64 9.05
CA SER A 144 7.51 -0.27 8.53
C SER A 144 8.68 0.55 9.06
N GLY A 145 9.38 0.05 10.08
CA GLY A 145 10.50 0.72 10.73
C GLY A 145 10.09 1.51 11.98
N GLU A 146 8.83 1.45 12.39
CA GLU A 146 8.30 2.15 13.56
C GLU A 146 8.59 1.38 14.84
N GLU A 147 8.88 2.12 15.91
CA GLU A 147 9.15 1.54 17.22
C GLU A 147 7.89 0.91 17.82
N LEU A 148 8.03 -0.30 18.37
CA LEU A 148 6.95 -1.04 19.00
C LEU A 148 6.89 -0.75 20.49
N VAL A 149 5.77 -0.19 20.92
CA VAL A 149 5.48 0.13 22.32
C VAL A 149 4.59 -0.96 22.92
N LEU A 150 5.05 -1.57 24.02
CA LEU A 150 4.29 -2.55 24.78
C LEU A 150 3.23 -1.86 25.63
N MET A 151 1.99 -2.37 25.59
CA MET A 151 0.89 -1.92 26.43
C MET A 151 0.57 -2.95 27.52
N ASP A 152 -0.16 -2.53 28.57
CA ASP A 152 -0.57 -3.37 29.71
C ASP A 152 -1.33 -4.66 29.33
N ASN A 153 -1.90 -4.71 28.13
CA ASN A 153 -2.60 -5.88 27.59
C ASN A 153 -1.68 -6.91 26.92
N GLY A 154 -0.36 -6.71 26.95
CA GLY A 154 0.63 -7.59 26.33
C GLY A 154 0.72 -7.46 24.80
N ILE A 155 0.14 -6.41 24.22
CA ILE A 155 0.16 -6.14 22.78
C ILE A 155 1.12 -4.98 22.51
N TYR A 156 1.93 -5.16 21.47
CA TYR A 156 2.79 -4.13 20.93
C TYR A 156 2.06 -3.34 19.83
N TYR A 157 2.18 -2.03 19.89
CA TYR A 157 1.67 -1.11 18.87
C TYR A 157 2.82 -0.28 18.30
N PRO A 158 2.82 0.03 16.99
CA PRO A 158 3.71 1.06 16.46
C PRO A 158 3.51 2.39 17.19
N GLU A 159 4.59 3.09 17.50
CA GLU A 159 4.59 4.43 18.11
C GLU A 159 3.76 5.39 17.26
N ASN A 160 4.00 5.40 15.94
CA ASN A 160 3.15 6.07 14.96
C ASN A 160 2.27 5.03 14.25
N GLN A 161 0.97 5.03 14.56
CA GLN A 161 0.04 4.07 13.96
C GLN A 161 -0.49 4.53 12.61
N GLU A 162 -0.20 3.76 11.57
CA GLU A 162 -0.79 3.93 10.24
C GLU A 162 -1.78 2.80 9.90
N GLN A 163 -1.33 1.55 9.99
CA GLN A 163 -2.10 0.38 9.56
C GLN A 163 -2.93 -0.26 10.68
N PHE A 164 -2.82 0.25 11.92
CA PHE A 164 -3.49 -0.27 13.11
C PHE A 164 -3.22 -1.77 13.37
N ILE A 165 -2.07 -2.27 12.93
CA ILE A 165 -1.62 -3.65 13.16
C ILE A 165 -1.29 -3.83 14.64
N ARG A 166 -1.65 -5.00 15.17
CA ARG A 166 -1.33 -5.41 16.54
C ARG A 166 -0.27 -6.51 16.51
N TRP A 167 0.82 -6.29 17.24
CA TRP A 167 1.90 -7.26 17.32
C TRP A 167 1.89 -7.98 18.67
N ARG A 168 2.17 -9.28 18.65
CA ARG A 168 2.35 -10.10 19.85
C ARG A 168 3.66 -10.84 19.78
N HIS A 169 4.46 -10.72 20.84
CA HIS A 169 5.66 -11.52 21.02
C HIS A 169 5.32 -12.78 21.81
N ILE A 170 5.60 -13.95 21.25
CA ILE A 170 5.25 -15.25 21.84
C ILE A 170 6.53 -16.02 22.15
N THR A 171 6.75 -16.25 23.44
CA THR A 171 7.87 -17.01 23.99
C THR A 171 7.35 -18.19 24.81
N THR A 172 6.83 -19.23 24.15
CA THR A 172 6.20 -20.38 24.84
C THR A 172 6.68 -21.70 24.24
N ASP A 173 6.92 -22.69 25.11
CA ASP A 173 7.36 -24.05 24.76
C ASP A 173 8.62 -24.10 23.87
N GLY A 174 9.55 -23.17 24.12
CA GLY A 174 10.81 -23.07 23.36
C GLY A 174 10.67 -22.40 21.98
N ASN A 175 9.48 -21.94 21.61
CA ASN A 175 9.29 -21.08 20.45
C ASN A 175 9.48 -19.61 20.83
N ASP A 176 10.07 -18.83 19.94
CA ASP A 176 10.24 -17.38 20.04
C ASP A 176 9.90 -16.77 18.67
N TYR A 177 8.71 -16.16 18.57
CA TYR A 177 8.23 -15.58 17.31
C TYR A 177 7.24 -14.45 17.53
N TRP A 178 6.96 -13.72 16.45
CA TRP A 178 6.01 -12.62 16.45
C TRP A 178 4.79 -12.93 15.58
N GLU A 179 3.62 -12.53 16.06
CA GLU A 179 2.36 -12.57 15.31
C GLU A 179 1.83 -11.15 15.10
N GLY A 180 1.38 -10.85 13.87
CA GLY A 180 0.71 -9.60 13.52
C GLY A 180 -0.75 -9.87 13.16
N HIS A 181 -1.67 -9.07 13.73
CA HIS A 181 -3.13 -9.18 13.52
C HIS A 181 -3.76 -7.86 13.11
#